data_AF-A0A3N2KCI0-F1
#
_entry.id   AF-A0A3N2KCI0-F1
#
_cell.length_a   1.000
_cell.length_b   1.000
_cell.length_c   1.000
_cell.angle_alpha   90.00
_cell.angle_beta   90.00
_cell.angle_gamma   90.00
#
_symmetry.space_group_name_H-M   'P 1'
#
loop_
_entity.id
_entity.type
_entity.pdbx_description
1 polymer ?
#
loop_
_entity_poly.entity_id
_entity_poly.type
_entity_poly.pdbx_seq_one_letter_code
_entity_poly.pdbx_strand_id
1 'polypeptide(L)'
;MGILEGILYTMWRGLAIGIIISAPMGPVGILCVQRTLDKGRRTGLYTGVGAAISDLLYCLLTGFGLSFIEEFLERNSNIIQLIGSLVLIGFGVYLFKSNPSRTLKKPSEQKIPAGRNILNGFLFTVSNPLIIFLIIGLFARFNFLMPEIRFYHYIIGFVFIFLGALLWWYVVTFFVDKVRAHFNLRSMWLVNKIIGGVIFLFAIVGIITAITGIASASTSSVYMNRHRGFTGFASASDSAFLVENKGKDIKYDIVAAPQGGNLTWKFRAADLSGSEWGMVLKGKKTFVISLKKVDDRFDETYTSPHLEMTVKIGDIVCEKKRFFSDFDLYGGENAFMINIDSSGWKLRGGNRNYKTMSEFLSEGFEADSIGYALWPGGKLDVDHICLETAGVSSGGFPHFGNTEDLMAYLERSSDSMEGIWGVFDLMLEDDRLRMGGDYLLALVKSDTGYDILYMGGAVKNPSSWSPGILKGRLVASPFEGIYNVEWIDVTGKTVEGIKAQSDNGLLRLVFPDDSSELRLRKVTSSL
;
A
#
# COMPACT_ATOMS: atom_id res chain seq x y z
N MET A 1 -2.15 -0.02 18.05
CA MET A 1 -0.99 0.22 18.93
C MET A 1 -1.47 0.38 20.35
N GLY A 2 -0.81 -0.29 21.32
CA GLY A 2 -1.05 -0.01 22.73
C GLY A 2 -0.67 1.44 23.08
N ILE A 3 -1.22 1.98 24.18
CA ILE A 3 -0.92 3.36 24.62
C ILE A 3 0.60 3.54 24.79
N LEU A 4 1.24 2.61 25.49
CA LEU A 4 2.68 2.64 25.76
C LEU A 4 3.51 2.51 24.48
N GLU A 5 3.12 1.63 23.55
CA GLU A 5 3.81 1.46 22.28
C GLU A 5 3.76 2.72 21.42
N GLY A 6 2.60 3.37 21.34
CA GLY A 6 2.45 4.63 20.62
C GLY A 6 3.27 5.76 21.25
N ILE A 7 3.36 5.80 22.58
CA ILE A 7 4.19 6.78 23.31
C ILE A 7 5.66 6.55 22.98
N LEU A 8 6.15 5.31 23.13
CA LEU A 8 7.53 4.98 22.82
C LEU A 8 7.85 5.28 21.35
N TYR A 9 6.93 4.93 20.45
CA TYR A 9 7.02 5.16 19.01
C TYR A 9 7.20 6.64 18.64
N THR A 10 6.38 7.55 19.21
CA THR A 10 6.48 8.99 18.92
C THR A 10 7.60 9.67 19.69
N MET A 11 7.96 9.16 20.87
CA MET A 11 9.00 9.69 21.72
C MET A 11 10.39 9.66 21.05
N TRP A 12 10.86 8.49 20.62
CA TRP A 12 12.21 8.39 20.04
C TRP A 12 12.31 9.11 18.69
N ARG A 13 11.23 9.06 17.89
CA ARG A 13 11.15 9.76 16.60
C ARG A 13 11.14 11.27 16.79
N GLY A 14 10.32 11.76 17.71
CA GLY A 14 10.28 13.17 18.05
C GLY A 14 11.65 13.67 18.46
N LEU A 15 12.31 12.94 19.37
CA LEU A 15 13.66 13.27 19.82
C LEU A 15 14.68 13.29 18.66
N ALA A 16 14.66 12.28 17.79
CA ALA A 16 15.54 12.22 16.62
C ALA A 16 15.29 13.37 15.65
N ILE A 17 14.03 13.64 15.32
CA ILE A 17 13.62 14.73 14.43
C ILE A 17 14.08 16.08 15.00
N GLY A 18 13.84 16.33 16.29
CA GLY A 18 14.27 17.56 16.97
C GLY A 18 15.78 17.79 16.90
N ILE A 19 16.58 16.75 17.13
CA ILE A 19 18.04 16.83 16.99
C ILE A 19 18.44 17.12 15.55
N ILE A 20 17.86 16.43 14.57
CA ILE A 20 18.26 16.53 13.17
C ILE A 20 17.85 17.89 12.56
N ILE A 21 16.69 18.44 12.91
CA ILE A 21 16.25 19.77 12.43
C ILE A 21 17.19 20.87 12.93
N SER A 22 17.59 20.81 14.20
CA SER A 22 18.48 21.83 14.79
C SER A 22 19.96 21.61 14.49
N ALA A 23 20.34 20.44 13.94
CA ALA A 23 21.73 20.10 13.64
C ALA A 23 22.44 21.05 12.66
N PRO A 24 21.86 21.40 11.50
CA PRO A 24 22.46 22.29 10.50
C PRO A 24 23.03 23.58 11.09
N MET A 25 24.35 23.80 10.98
CA MET A 25 24.99 25.04 11.44
C MET A 25 24.83 26.13 10.36
N GLY A 26 23.60 26.66 10.25
CA GLY A 26 23.26 27.83 9.46
C GLY A 26 23.56 29.16 10.19
N PRO A 27 22.95 30.28 9.77
CA PRO A 27 23.14 31.60 10.40
C PRO A 27 22.88 31.61 11.91
N VAL A 28 21.86 30.86 12.35
CA VAL A 28 21.50 30.71 13.77
C VAL A 28 22.58 29.94 14.54
N GLY A 29 23.08 28.84 13.97
CA GLY A 29 24.15 28.04 14.57
C GLY A 29 25.43 28.86 14.73
N ILE A 30 25.80 29.63 13.71
CA ILE A 30 26.93 30.57 13.75
C ILE A 30 26.72 31.61 14.85
N LEU A 31 25.55 32.26 14.91
CA LEU A 31 25.23 33.25 15.92
C LEU A 31 25.28 32.66 17.35
N CYS A 32 24.81 31.43 17.52
CA CYS A 32 24.84 30.69 18.78
C CYS A 32 26.27 30.38 19.23
N VAL A 33 27.12 29.90 18.30
CA VAL A 33 28.54 29.65 18.54
C VAL A 33 29.26 30.95 18.89
N GLN A 34 29.10 32.01 18.10
CA GLN A 34 29.71 33.32 18.37
C GLN A 34 29.31 33.85 19.76
N ARG A 35 28.02 33.82 20.10
CA ARG A 35 27.55 34.26 21.42
C ARG A 35 28.07 33.39 22.56
N THR A 36 28.25 32.10 22.33
CA THR A 36 28.88 31.19 23.30
C THR A 36 30.33 31.57 23.55
N LEU A 37 31.11 31.81 22.48
CA LEU A 37 32.52 32.17 22.54
C LEU A 37 32.74 33.57 23.16
N ASP A 38 31.95 34.55 22.77
CA ASP A 38 32.13 35.96 23.14
C ASP A 38 31.49 36.32 24.50
N LYS A 39 30.26 35.82 24.74
CA LYS A 39 29.40 36.25 25.86
C LYS A 39 29.04 35.11 26.81
N GLY A 40 29.65 33.93 26.63
CA GLY A 40 29.47 32.77 27.50
C GLY A 40 28.31 31.85 27.11
N ARG A 41 28.40 30.60 27.58
CA ARG A 41 27.48 29.50 27.28
C ARG A 41 26.00 29.84 27.44
N ARG A 42 25.61 30.53 28.51
CA ARG A 42 24.20 30.87 28.77
C ARG A 42 23.62 31.74 27.64
N THR A 43 24.41 32.68 27.13
CA THR A 43 23.98 33.60 26.05
C THR A 43 23.77 32.86 24.73
N GLY A 44 24.64 31.89 24.41
CA GLY A 44 24.44 30.98 23.28
C GLY A 44 23.20 30.10 23.46
N LEU A 45 23.04 29.50 24.65
CA LEU A 45 21.92 28.61 24.94
C LEU A 45 20.57 29.31 24.82
N TYR A 46 20.43 30.54 25.32
CA TYR A 46 19.22 31.34 25.12
C TYR A 46 18.90 31.58 23.65
N THR A 47 19.93 31.75 22.80
CA THR A 47 19.74 31.84 21.35
C THR A 47 19.22 30.52 20.77
N GLY A 48 19.78 29.39 21.22
CA GLY A 48 19.32 28.04 20.83
C GLY A 48 17.88 27.74 21.30
N VAL A 49 17.48 28.18 22.49
CA VAL A 49 16.08 28.05 22.96
C VAL A 49 15.11 28.76 22.00
N GLY A 50 15.46 29.96 21.55
CA GLY A 50 14.67 30.68 20.53
C GLY A 50 14.54 29.92 19.22
N ALA A 51 15.64 29.29 18.77
CA ALA A 51 15.63 28.45 17.58
C ALA A 51 14.72 27.23 17.76
N ALA A 52 14.83 26.52 18.89
CA ALA A 52 13.98 25.37 19.20
C ALA A 52 12.47 25.71 19.23
N ILE A 53 12.10 26.90 19.72
CA ILE A 53 10.71 27.38 19.68
C ILE A 53 10.23 27.57 18.23
N SER A 54 11.12 28.03 17.34
CA SER A 54 10.81 28.18 15.91
C SER A 54 10.67 26.84 15.22
N ASP A 55 11.57 25.90 15.52
CA ASP A 55 11.52 24.54 14.99
C ASP A 55 10.21 23.86 15.38
N LEU A 56 9.78 24.03 16.64
CA LEU A 56 8.48 23.56 17.11
C LEU A 56 7.32 24.22 16.36
N LEU A 57 7.36 25.54 16.17
CA LEU A 57 6.32 26.26 15.42
C LEU A 57 6.20 25.74 13.98
N TYR A 58 7.32 25.53 13.29
CA TYR A 58 7.31 24.95 11.95
C TYR A 58 6.86 23.50 11.93
N CYS A 59 7.23 22.70 12.94
CA CYS A 59 6.76 21.33 13.08
C CYS A 59 5.23 21.28 13.27
N LEU A 60 4.67 22.18 14.08
CA LEU A 60 3.22 22.30 14.27
C LEU A 60 2.53 22.73 12.97
N LEU A 61 3.07 23.74 12.28
CA LEU A 61 2.53 24.21 11.00
C LEU A 61 2.59 23.12 9.93
N THR A 62 3.68 22.38 9.87
CA THR A 62 3.85 21.26 8.94
C THR A 62 2.93 20.11 9.29
N GLY A 63 2.80 19.78 10.58
CA GLY A 63 1.87 18.76 11.06
C GLY A 63 0.41 19.11 10.74
N PHE A 64 0.02 20.36 10.97
CA PHE A 64 -1.30 20.87 10.62
C PHE A 64 -1.52 20.88 9.11
N GLY A 65 -0.55 21.37 8.32
CA GLY A 65 -0.64 21.37 6.86
C GLY A 65 -0.75 19.97 6.26
N LEU A 66 0.01 19.01 6.79
CA LEU A 66 -0.03 17.61 6.35
C LEU A 66 -1.32 16.90 6.79
N SER A 67 -1.97 17.32 7.88
CA SER A 67 -3.28 16.76 8.27
C SER A 67 -4.40 17.04 7.24
N PHE A 68 -4.29 18.08 6.41
CA PHE A 68 -5.24 18.29 5.30
C PHE A 68 -5.03 17.35 4.11
N ILE A 69 -3.89 16.67 4.06
CA ILE A 69 -3.42 15.88 2.92
C ILE A 69 -3.12 14.43 3.38
N GLU A 70 -3.61 14.04 4.57
CA GLU A 70 -3.34 12.74 5.21
C GLU A 70 -3.69 11.55 4.30
N GLU A 71 -4.85 11.59 3.66
CA GLU A 71 -5.32 10.54 2.74
C GLU A 71 -4.40 10.40 1.51
N PHE A 72 -3.84 11.50 1.01
CA PHE A 72 -2.86 11.48 -0.08
C PHE A 72 -1.48 10.99 0.40
N LEU A 73 -1.10 11.30 1.65
CA LEU A 73 0.15 10.88 2.28
C LEU A 73 0.21 9.37 2.47
N GLU A 74 -0.89 8.76 2.92
CA GLU A 74 -1.01 7.30 3.07
C GLU A 74 -0.88 6.59 1.72
N ARG A 75 -1.69 7.05 0.75
CA ARG A 75 -1.79 6.43 -0.58
C ARG A 75 -0.49 6.47 -1.38
N ASN A 76 0.32 7.50 -1.14
CA ASN A 76 1.57 7.72 -1.85
C ASN A 76 2.78 7.65 -0.93
N SER A 77 2.67 7.00 0.23
CA SER A 77 3.72 6.98 1.28
C SER A 77 5.10 6.59 0.74
N ASN A 78 5.21 5.58 -0.12
CA ASN A 78 6.48 5.18 -0.76
C ASN A 78 7.04 6.28 -1.70
N ILE A 79 6.17 6.91 -2.49
CA ILE A 79 6.56 8.00 -3.41
C ILE A 79 6.98 9.24 -2.61
N ILE A 80 6.26 9.56 -1.54
CA ILE A 80 6.53 10.70 -0.68
C ILE A 80 7.80 10.46 0.15
N GLN A 81 8.04 9.24 0.63
CA GLN A 81 9.32 8.89 1.25
C GLN A 81 10.48 9.01 0.25
N LEU A 82 10.27 8.64 -1.01
CA LEU A 82 11.27 8.81 -2.07
C LEU A 82 11.54 10.30 -2.33
N ILE A 83 10.50 11.12 -2.52
CA ILE A 83 10.60 12.57 -2.68
C ILE A 83 11.28 13.21 -1.46
N GLY A 84 10.87 12.83 -0.24
CA GLY A 84 11.49 13.28 1.01
C GLY A 84 12.97 12.93 1.08
N SER A 85 13.35 11.74 0.61
CA SER A 85 14.75 11.32 0.53
C SER A 85 15.54 12.14 -0.50
N LEU A 86 14.94 12.48 -1.65
CA LEU A 86 15.56 13.38 -2.64
C LEU A 86 15.75 14.80 -2.08
N VAL A 87 14.77 15.32 -1.34
CA VAL A 87 14.88 16.61 -0.64
C VAL A 87 16.02 16.57 0.39
N LEU A 88 16.15 15.49 1.17
CA LEU A 88 17.25 15.31 2.12
C LEU A 88 18.62 15.25 1.41
N ILE A 89 18.72 14.61 0.24
CA ILE A 89 19.95 14.63 -0.59
C ILE A 89 20.29 16.06 -1.02
N GLY A 90 19.31 16.79 -1.56
CA GLY A 90 19.51 18.19 -1.96
C GLY A 90 19.98 19.06 -0.80
N PHE A 91 19.41 18.87 0.39
CA PHE A 91 19.80 19.57 1.60
C PHE A 91 21.19 19.16 2.11
N GLY A 92 21.54 17.88 2.04
CA GLY A 92 22.89 17.39 2.32
C GLY A 92 23.93 18.03 1.41
N VAL A 93 23.67 18.09 0.10
CA VAL A 93 24.54 18.76 -0.88
C VAL A 93 24.66 20.26 -0.60
N TYR A 94 23.55 20.92 -0.24
CA TYR A 94 23.57 22.32 0.19
C TYR A 94 24.48 22.51 1.41
N LEU A 95 24.39 21.65 2.43
CA LEU A 95 25.26 21.71 3.61
C LEU A 95 26.74 21.54 3.25
N PHE A 96 27.07 20.58 2.36
CA PHE A 96 28.44 20.38 1.88
C PHE A 96 29.01 21.60 1.13
N LYS A 97 28.16 22.35 0.40
CA LYS A 97 28.54 23.55 -0.34
C LYS A 97 28.47 24.84 0.47
N SER A 98 27.75 24.83 1.59
CA SER A 98 27.55 26.01 2.44
C SER A 98 28.87 26.42 3.09
N ASN A 99 29.25 27.70 2.93
CA ASN A 99 30.40 28.27 3.61
C ASN A 99 29.92 29.19 4.76
N PRO A 100 29.99 28.74 6.03
CA PRO A 100 29.52 29.51 7.18
C PRO A 100 30.31 30.80 7.45
N SER A 101 31.44 31.04 6.76
CA SER A 101 32.30 32.19 7.00
C SER A 101 31.79 33.52 6.42
N ARG A 102 30.80 33.54 5.52
CA ARG A 102 30.34 34.77 4.84
C ARG A 102 29.32 35.61 5.63
N THR A 103 28.73 35.10 6.70
CA THR A 103 27.60 35.73 7.41
C THR A 103 27.99 36.36 8.75
N LEU A 104 29.29 36.42 9.07
CA LEU A 104 29.80 36.92 10.35
C LEU A 104 29.68 38.46 10.39
N LYS A 105 28.71 38.98 11.16
CA LYS A 105 28.71 40.39 11.59
C LYS A 105 29.56 40.54 12.85
N LYS A 106 30.26 41.68 12.98
CA LYS A 106 31.06 42.02 14.17
C LYS A 106 30.17 41.98 15.43
N PRO A 107 30.66 41.42 16.55
CA PRO A 107 29.90 41.40 17.79
C PRO A 107 29.61 42.83 18.28
N SER A 108 28.36 43.10 18.65
CA SER A 108 28.02 44.30 19.43
C SER A 108 28.44 44.08 20.88
N GLU A 109 29.19 45.03 21.45
CA GLU A 109 29.73 44.99 22.82
C GLU A 109 28.66 45.02 23.93
N GLN A 110 27.41 45.35 23.61
CA GLN A 110 26.36 45.47 24.62
C GLN A 110 25.89 44.11 25.16
N LYS A 111 25.75 44.00 26.49
CA LYS A 111 25.09 42.87 27.15
C LYS A 111 23.61 42.89 26.80
N ILE A 112 23.16 41.92 26.01
CA ILE A 112 21.77 41.79 25.56
C ILE A 112 21.00 40.94 26.60
N PRO A 113 19.78 41.35 27.03
CA PRO A 113 18.94 40.55 27.92
C PRO A 113 18.61 39.16 27.38
N ALA A 114 18.38 38.18 28.27
CA ALA A 114 18.08 36.79 27.89
C ALA A 114 16.90 36.67 26.90
N GLY A 115 15.79 37.37 27.17
CA GLY A 115 14.62 37.38 26.29
C GLY A 115 14.92 37.89 24.88
N ARG A 116 15.81 38.87 24.73
CA ARG A 116 16.22 39.38 23.40
C ARG A 116 17.19 38.44 22.69
N ASN A 117 17.95 37.61 23.41
CA ASN A 117 18.72 36.52 22.81
C ASN A 117 17.80 35.40 22.27
N ILE A 118 16.76 35.03 23.04
CA ILE A 118 15.72 34.08 22.61
C ILE A 118 14.99 34.62 21.37
N LEU A 119 14.50 35.87 21.42
CA LEU A 119 13.79 36.47 20.29
C LEU A 119 14.66 36.52 19.02
N ASN A 120 15.95 36.85 19.15
CA ASN A 120 16.86 36.83 18.01
C ASN A 120 17.02 35.42 17.43
N GLY A 121 17.23 34.40 18.27
CA GLY A 121 17.33 33.02 17.81
C GLY A 121 16.05 32.55 17.11
N PHE A 122 14.89 32.97 17.65
CA PHE A 122 13.59 32.70 17.06
C PHE A 122 13.45 33.34 15.67
N LEU A 123 13.59 34.66 15.58
CA LEU A 123 13.42 35.41 14.34
C LEU A 123 14.40 34.95 13.24
N PHE A 124 15.65 34.62 13.60
CA PHE A 124 16.61 34.11 12.62
C PHE A 124 16.24 32.74 12.06
N THR A 125 15.59 31.89 12.86
CA THR A 125 15.17 30.55 12.44
C THR A 125 13.88 30.62 11.63
N VAL A 126 12.89 31.41 12.08
CA VAL A 126 11.64 31.70 11.34
C VAL A 126 11.88 32.43 10.01
N SER A 127 12.99 33.14 9.86
CA SER A 127 13.34 33.77 8.58
C SER A 127 13.91 32.77 7.56
N ASN A 128 14.11 31.50 7.94
CA ASN A 128 14.66 30.46 7.06
C ASN A 128 13.55 29.48 6.59
N PRO A 129 12.83 29.79 5.50
CA PRO A 129 11.74 28.95 5.01
C PRO A 129 12.21 27.57 4.53
N LEU A 130 13.52 27.38 4.29
CA LEU A 130 14.07 26.10 3.86
C LEU A 130 13.94 25.01 4.92
N ILE A 131 13.76 25.39 6.19
CA ILE A 131 13.57 24.44 7.30
C ILE A 131 12.26 23.67 7.14
N ILE A 132 11.22 24.25 6.54
CA ILE A 132 9.94 23.55 6.29
C ILE A 132 10.15 22.33 5.40
N PHE A 133 10.94 22.46 4.32
CA PHE A 133 11.22 21.33 3.44
C PHE A 133 11.99 20.21 4.15
N LEU A 134 12.91 20.56 5.04
CA LEU A 134 13.61 19.59 5.88
C LEU A 134 12.63 18.87 6.82
N ILE A 135 11.72 19.61 7.47
CA ILE A 135 10.70 19.04 8.37
C ILE A 135 9.76 18.10 7.62
N ILE A 136 9.27 18.48 6.44
CA ILE A 136 8.44 17.62 5.59
C ILE A 136 9.18 16.32 5.27
N GLY A 137 10.45 16.41 4.84
CA GLY A 137 11.28 15.26 4.56
C GLY A 137 11.49 14.36 5.78
N LEU A 138 11.71 14.93 6.96
CA LEU A 138 11.88 14.18 8.20
C LEU A 138 10.58 13.55 8.69
N PHE A 139 9.44 14.26 8.63
CA PHE A 139 8.14 13.72 9.01
C PHE A 139 7.77 12.53 8.13
N ALA A 140 7.98 12.65 6.81
CA ALA A 140 7.82 11.55 5.86
C ALA A 140 8.77 10.39 6.18
N ARG A 141 10.06 10.68 6.40
CA ARG A 141 11.08 9.65 6.60
C ARG A 141 10.88 8.85 7.88
N PHE A 142 10.57 9.54 8.97
CA PHE A 142 10.33 8.90 10.25
C PHE A 142 8.91 8.35 10.35
N ASN A 143 8.02 8.54 9.36
CA ASN A 143 6.60 8.22 9.48
C ASN A 143 6.02 8.80 10.77
N PHE A 144 6.31 10.08 11.00
CA PHE A 144 5.94 10.76 12.24
C PHE A 144 4.41 10.93 12.33
N LEU A 145 3.77 11.26 11.20
CA LEU A 145 2.33 11.39 11.05
C LEU A 145 1.75 10.09 10.46
N MET A 146 1.19 9.23 11.31
CA MET A 146 0.44 8.03 10.91
C MET A 146 -0.99 8.06 11.49
N PRO A 147 -2.01 7.63 10.74
CA PRO A 147 -3.42 7.69 11.17
C PRO A 147 -3.72 6.80 12.38
N GLU A 148 -2.88 5.78 12.58
CA GLU A 148 -2.96 4.80 13.65
C GLU A 148 -2.57 5.39 15.02
N ILE A 149 -1.97 6.58 15.03
CA ILE A 149 -1.46 7.31 16.20
C ILE A 149 -2.54 8.29 16.67
N ARG A 150 -2.96 8.18 17.93
CA ARG A 150 -4.00 9.07 18.48
C ARG A 150 -3.43 10.46 18.73
N PHE A 151 -4.31 11.47 18.75
CA PHE A 151 -3.94 12.87 18.96
C PHE A 151 -2.99 13.12 20.15
N TYR A 152 -3.21 12.46 21.29
CA TYR A 152 -2.37 12.63 22.47
C TYR A 152 -0.94 12.10 22.31
N HIS A 153 -0.71 11.10 21.45
CA HIS A 153 0.63 10.61 21.12
C HIS A 153 1.42 11.64 20.31
N TYR A 154 0.74 12.46 19.50
CA TYR A 154 1.36 13.58 18.79
C TYR A 154 1.79 14.71 19.72
N ILE A 155 0.98 15.02 20.74
CA ILE A 155 1.37 16.01 21.77
C ILE A 155 2.72 15.58 22.37
N ILE A 156 2.84 14.31 22.74
CA ILE A 156 4.09 13.74 23.27
C ILE A 156 5.19 13.83 22.21
N GLY A 157 4.91 13.45 20.97
CA GLY A 157 5.88 13.55 19.86
C GLY A 157 6.43 14.96 19.68
N PHE A 158 5.57 15.99 19.65
CA PHE A 158 5.98 17.39 19.52
C PHE A 158 6.77 17.90 20.73
N VAL A 159 6.40 17.47 21.95
CA VAL A 159 7.20 17.73 23.15
C VAL A 159 8.59 17.13 23.00
N PHE A 160 8.72 15.90 22.50
CA PHE A 160 10.01 15.26 22.28
C PHE A 160 10.81 15.87 21.12
N ILE A 161 10.16 16.42 20.09
CA ILE A 161 10.84 17.27 19.07
C ILE A 161 11.48 18.48 19.74
N PHE A 162 10.71 19.20 20.56
CA PHE A 162 11.22 20.37 21.27
C PHE A 162 12.36 20.00 22.23
N LEU A 163 12.22 18.91 22.99
CA LEU A 163 13.28 18.40 23.88
C LEU A 163 14.52 17.95 23.09
N GLY A 164 14.38 17.32 21.94
CA GLY A 164 15.48 16.95 21.06
C GLY A 164 16.25 18.16 20.55
N ALA A 165 15.54 19.21 20.12
CA ALA A 165 16.14 20.48 19.72
C ALA A 165 16.88 21.16 20.88
N LEU A 166 16.27 21.23 22.07
CA LEU A 166 16.91 21.78 23.26
C LEU A 166 18.16 20.98 23.67
N LEU A 167 18.08 19.65 23.60
CA LEU A 167 19.21 18.76 23.88
C LEU A 167 20.37 19.04 22.92
N TRP A 168 20.08 19.20 21.63
CA TRP A 168 21.09 19.56 20.64
C TRP A 168 21.78 20.89 20.98
N TRP A 169 21.02 21.96 21.22
CA TRP A 169 21.59 23.26 21.55
C TRP A 169 22.36 23.25 22.87
N TYR A 170 21.91 22.46 23.85
CA TYR A 170 22.63 22.24 25.09
C TYR A 170 23.99 21.59 24.84
N VAL A 171 24.03 20.53 24.04
CA VAL A 171 25.26 19.81 23.67
C VAL A 171 26.22 20.71 22.90
N VAL A 172 25.74 21.44 21.89
CA VAL A 172 26.56 22.36 21.09
C VAL A 172 27.17 23.43 21.98
N THR A 173 26.37 24.13 22.79
CA THR A 173 26.90 25.21 23.64
C THR A 173 27.81 24.68 24.75
N PHE A 174 27.56 23.48 25.29
CA PHE A 174 28.47 22.83 26.22
C PHE A 174 29.83 22.53 25.58
N PHE A 175 29.82 21.94 24.38
CA PHE A 175 31.05 21.58 23.69
C PHE A 175 31.85 22.82 23.29
N VAL A 176 31.21 23.81 22.66
CA VAL A 176 31.84 25.07 22.24
C VAL A 176 32.46 25.80 23.44
N ASP A 177 31.78 25.81 24.59
CA ASP A 177 32.32 26.42 25.82
C ASP A 177 33.57 25.69 26.32
N LYS A 178 33.59 24.35 26.26
CA LYS A 178 34.73 23.52 26.66
C LYS A 178 35.93 23.62 25.72
N VAL A 179 35.69 23.69 24.41
CA VAL A 179 36.75 23.80 23.39
C VAL A 179 37.01 25.24 22.92
N ARG A 180 36.51 26.24 23.65
CA ARG A 180 36.58 27.67 23.31
C ARG A 180 37.98 28.13 22.89
N ALA A 181 39.03 27.62 23.55
CA ALA A 181 40.42 27.96 23.26
C ALA A 181 40.96 27.44 21.91
N HIS A 182 40.30 26.44 21.30
CA HIS A 182 40.74 25.77 20.07
C HIS A 182 39.69 25.86 18.94
N PHE A 183 38.59 26.59 19.15
CA PHE A 183 37.49 26.66 18.20
C PHE A 183 37.84 27.59 17.02
N ASN A 184 37.92 27.06 15.80
CA ASN A 184 38.20 27.82 14.59
C ASN A 184 37.09 27.63 13.52
N LEU A 185 37.14 28.44 12.46
CA LEU A 185 36.19 28.38 11.34
C LEU A 185 36.23 27.03 10.60
N ARG A 186 37.35 26.29 10.63
CA ARG A 186 37.46 24.95 10.03
C ARG A 186 36.63 23.92 10.79
N SER A 187 36.52 24.04 12.12
CA SER A 187 35.66 23.17 12.94
C SER A 187 34.19 23.29 12.54
N MET A 188 33.72 24.50 12.21
CA MET A 188 32.34 24.72 11.75
C MET A 188 32.07 24.10 10.38
N TRP A 189 33.06 24.16 9.48
CA TRP A 189 32.98 23.50 8.18
C TRP A 189 32.94 21.97 8.31
N LEU A 190 33.75 21.40 9.21
CA LEU A 190 33.74 19.96 9.51
C LEU A 190 32.38 19.51 10.08
N VAL A 191 31.78 20.29 10.97
CA VAL A 191 30.46 19.98 11.56
C VAL A 191 29.38 19.91 10.47
N ASN A 192 29.30 20.89 9.56
CA ASN A 192 28.36 20.84 8.43
C ASN A 192 28.61 19.63 7.52
N LYS A 193 29.87 19.21 7.37
CA LYS A 193 30.27 18.04 6.57
C LYS A 193 29.81 16.72 7.21
N ILE A 194 29.96 16.59 8.52
CA ILE A 194 29.50 15.43 9.29
C ILE A 194 27.96 15.35 9.25
N ILE A 195 27.27 16.47 9.51
CA ILE A 195 25.80 16.52 9.49
C ILE A 195 25.27 16.22 8.09
N GLY A 196 25.89 16.80 7.05
CA GLY A 196 25.57 16.49 5.66
C GLY A 196 25.71 14.99 5.36
N GLY A 197 26.76 14.34 5.87
CA GLY A 197 26.97 12.89 5.75
C GLY A 197 25.91 12.06 6.44
N VAL A 198 25.52 12.43 7.67
CA VAL A 198 24.44 11.75 8.42
C VAL A 198 23.11 11.88 7.69
N ILE A 199 22.77 13.07 7.19
CA ILE A 199 21.55 13.31 6.41
C ILE A 199 21.57 12.48 5.12
N PHE A 200 22.72 12.39 4.45
CA PHE A 200 22.89 11.57 3.24
C PHE A 200 22.68 10.08 3.52
N LEU A 201 23.20 9.58 4.64
CA LEU A 201 22.98 8.19 5.07
C LEU A 201 21.48 7.91 5.29
N PHE A 202 20.77 8.78 6.02
CA PHE A 202 19.33 8.64 6.23
C PHE A 202 18.54 8.66 4.92
N ALA A 203 18.97 9.46 3.95
CA ALA A 203 18.36 9.52 2.63
C ALA A 203 18.61 8.23 1.81
N ILE A 204 19.81 7.67 1.84
CA ILE A 204 20.12 6.40 1.18
C ILE A 204 19.28 5.26 1.78
N VAL A 205 19.23 5.16 3.11
CA VAL A 205 18.37 4.15 3.76
C VAL A 205 16.91 4.39 3.37
N GLY A 206 16.47 5.65 3.26
CA GLY A 206 15.13 6.02 2.79
C GLY A 206 14.82 5.52 1.37
N ILE A 207 15.74 5.72 0.43
CA ILE A 207 15.64 5.23 -0.94
C ILE A 207 15.58 3.70 -0.97
N ILE A 208 16.45 3.02 -0.23
CA ILE A 208 16.45 1.55 -0.16
C ILE A 208 15.12 1.05 0.42
N THR A 209 14.61 1.66 1.49
CA THR A 209 13.32 1.26 2.08
C THR A 209 12.13 1.54 1.14
N ALA A 210 12.15 2.66 0.41
CA ALA A 210 11.10 2.98 -0.56
C ALA A 210 11.15 2.04 -1.76
N ILE A 211 12.34 1.75 -2.31
CA ILE A 211 12.53 0.81 -3.42
C ILE A 211 12.18 -0.61 -3.01
N THR A 212 12.57 -1.07 -1.81
CA THR A 212 12.16 -2.39 -1.31
C THR A 212 10.66 -2.46 -1.04
N GLY A 213 10.03 -1.38 -0.57
CA GLY A 213 8.57 -1.27 -0.47
C GLY A 213 7.86 -1.33 -1.83
N ILE A 214 8.39 -0.64 -2.84
CA ILE A 214 7.89 -0.67 -4.22
C ILE A 214 8.16 -2.04 -4.87
N ALA A 215 9.31 -2.64 -4.62
CA ALA A 215 9.68 -3.96 -5.12
C ALA A 215 8.84 -5.06 -4.47
N SER A 216 8.54 -4.95 -3.18
CA SER A 216 7.58 -5.83 -2.50
C SER A 216 6.15 -5.65 -3.04
N ALA A 217 5.81 -4.45 -3.54
CA ALA A 217 4.57 -4.18 -4.27
C ALA A 217 4.61 -4.62 -5.76
N SER A 218 5.79 -4.94 -6.31
CA SER A 218 5.98 -5.46 -7.67
C SER A 218 5.74 -6.96 -7.81
N THR A 219 5.63 -7.70 -6.70
CA THR A 219 4.72 -8.86 -6.61
C THR A 219 3.29 -8.34 -6.54
N SER A 220 2.75 -7.95 -7.68
CA SER A 220 1.42 -7.33 -7.76
C SER A 220 0.32 -8.37 -7.61
N SER A 221 -0.33 -8.44 -6.45
CA SER A 221 -1.77 -8.69 -6.45
C SER A 221 -2.44 -7.44 -7.03
N VAL A 222 -3.13 -7.61 -8.15
CA VAL A 222 -3.90 -6.57 -8.80
C VAL A 222 -5.06 -6.15 -7.89
N TYR A 223 -5.07 -4.90 -7.44
CA TYR A 223 -6.20 -4.33 -6.70
C TYR A 223 -7.04 -3.46 -7.65
N MET A 224 -8.27 -3.90 -7.95
CA MET A 224 -9.20 -3.13 -8.80
C MET A 224 -9.82 -1.91 -8.13
N ASN A 225 -9.40 -1.53 -6.92
CA ASN A 225 -10.00 -0.41 -6.19
C ASN A 225 -8.95 0.43 -5.46
N ARG A 226 -8.01 1.00 -6.20
CA ARG A 226 -6.95 1.87 -5.67
C ARG A 226 -7.45 3.20 -5.07
N HIS A 227 -8.74 3.52 -5.21
CA HIS A 227 -9.38 4.75 -4.72
C HIS A 227 -10.36 4.52 -3.56
N ARG A 228 -10.43 3.31 -3.00
CA ARG A 228 -11.31 3.00 -1.87
C ARG A 228 -10.47 2.33 -0.79
N GLY A 229 -10.37 2.96 0.38
CA GLY A 229 -10.16 2.18 1.61
C GLY A 229 -11.30 1.16 1.75
N PHE A 230 -11.29 0.31 2.78
CA PHE A 230 -12.48 -0.46 3.17
C PHE A 230 -13.60 0.47 3.70
N THR A 231 -14.07 1.39 2.84
CA THR A 231 -15.16 2.33 3.00
C THR A 231 -15.69 2.59 1.59
N GLY A 232 -16.78 1.93 1.22
CA GLY A 232 -17.27 1.99 -0.16
C GLY A 232 -18.58 1.27 -0.48
N PHE A 233 -19.36 0.88 0.53
CA PHE A 233 -20.81 0.68 0.39
C PHE A 233 -21.51 1.52 1.46
N ALA A 234 -22.62 2.15 1.11
CA ALA A 234 -23.35 3.08 1.96
C ALA A 234 -24.17 2.39 3.07
N SER A 235 -24.26 1.05 3.05
CA SER A 235 -25.12 0.27 3.94
C SER A 235 -24.82 -1.23 3.81
N ALA A 236 -25.02 -1.99 4.90
CA ALA A 236 -25.00 -3.46 4.94
C ALA A 236 -26.20 -4.13 4.25
N SER A 237 -27.01 -3.37 3.48
CA SER A 237 -28.19 -3.87 2.76
C SER A 237 -27.90 -4.33 1.32
N ASP A 238 -26.67 -4.17 0.84
CA ASP A 238 -26.24 -4.52 -0.54
C ASP A 238 -25.42 -5.83 -0.61
N SER A 239 -25.32 -6.61 0.47
CA SER A 239 -24.67 -7.91 0.44
C SER A 239 -25.49 -8.94 -0.34
N ALA A 240 -24.85 -9.63 -1.29
CA ALA A 240 -25.54 -10.57 -2.19
C ALA A 240 -25.77 -11.97 -1.57
N PHE A 241 -25.11 -12.32 -0.45
CA PHE A 241 -25.12 -13.70 0.05
C PHE A 241 -25.06 -13.82 1.59
N LEU A 242 -26.24 -13.93 2.20
CA LEU A 242 -26.41 -14.26 3.61
C LEU A 242 -26.48 -15.78 3.81
N VAL A 243 -25.53 -16.34 4.57
CA VAL A 243 -25.55 -17.76 4.94
C VAL A 243 -25.91 -17.90 6.41
N GLU A 244 -27.11 -18.43 6.66
CA GLU A 244 -27.60 -18.73 8.00
C GLU A 244 -27.71 -20.24 8.22
N ASN A 245 -27.28 -20.69 9.40
CA ASN A 245 -27.55 -22.04 9.86
C ASN A 245 -28.63 -22.04 10.95
N LYS A 246 -29.87 -22.32 10.54
CA LYS A 246 -31.04 -22.48 11.44
C LYS A 246 -31.23 -23.93 11.92
N GLY A 247 -30.38 -24.86 11.48
CA GLY A 247 -30.44 -26.27 11.82
C GLY A 247 -29.78 -26.60 13.17
N LYS A 248 -29.79 -27.90 13.52
CA LYS A 248 -29.16 -28.41 14.75
C LYS A 248 -27.74 -28.92 14.55
N ASP A 249 -27.33 -29.14 13.30
CA ASP A 249 -26.02 -29.66 12.93
C ASP A 249 -25.14 -28.57 12.29
N ILE A 250 -23.83 -28.77 12.28
CA ILE A 250 -22.88 -27.86 11.60
C ILE A 250 -23.09 -27.97 10.09
N LYS A 251 -23.28 -26.83 9.43
CA LYS A 251 -23.40 -26.76 7.97
C LYS A 251 -22.01 -26.50 7.36
N TYR A 252 -21.66 -27.31 6.37
CA TYR A 252 -20.44 -27.16 5.59
C TYR A 252 -20.77 -26.94 4.13
N ASP A 253 -19.93 -26.16 3.45
CA ASP A 253 -19.90 -26.10 2.00
C ASP A 253 -18.43 -26.05 1.59
N ILE A 254 -18.03 -26.99 0.73
CA ILE A 254 -16.64 -27.30 0.49
C ILE A 254 -16.47 -27.51 -1.01
N VAL A 255 -15.46 -26.86 -1.56
CA VAL A 255 -15.07 -26.98 -2.96
C VAL A 255 -13.77 -27.76 -3.04
N ALA A 256 -13.61 -28.54 -4.12
CA ALA A 256 -12.36 -29.24 -4.38
C ALA A 256 -11.21 -28.24 -4.52
N ALA A 257 -10.11 -28.49 -3.81
CA ALA A 257 -8.88 -27.75 -3.98
C ALA A 257 -8.12 -28.35 -5.17
N PRO A 258 -7.71 -27.54 -6.14
CA PRO A 258 -6.93 -28.03 -7.28
C PRO A 258 -5.60 -28.63 -6.84
N GLN A 259 -5.27 -29.79 -7.41
CA GLN A 259 -4.07 -30.54 -7.04
C GLN A 259 -2.80 -29.95 -7.67
N GLY A 260 -1.74 -29.81 -6.88
CA GLY A 260 -0.43 -29.36 -7.33
C GLY A 260 -0.35 -27.85 -7.65
N GLY A 261 -0.28 -27.02 -6.61
CA GLY A 261 -0.03 -25.57 -6.72
C GLY A 261 -0.25 -24.85 -5.40
N ASN A 262 0.20 -23.59 -5.29
CA ASN A 262 -0.15 -22.78 -4.11
C ASN A 262 -1.60 -22.34 -4.25
N LEU A 263 -2.40 -22.54 -3.21
CA LEU A 263 -3.80 -22.13 -3.16
C LEU A 263 -3.92 -20.89 -2.29
N THR A 264 -4.69 -19.90 -2.75
CA THR A 264 -5.08 -18.77 -1.94
C THR A 264 -6.59 -18.63 -1.95
N TRP A 265 -7.19 -18.80 -0.79
CA TRP A 265 -8.63 -18.63 -0.62
C TRP A 265 -8.90 -17.36 0.18
N LYS A 266 -9.63 -16.42 -0.42
CA LYS A 266 -9.96 -15.12 0.15
C LYS A 266 -11.47 -15.01 0.29
N PHE A 267 -11.93 -14.42 1.38
CA PHE A 267 -13.32 -14.04 1.51
C PHE A 267 -13.47 -12.78 2.37
N ARG A 268 -14.56 -12.06 2.15
CA ARG A 268 -14.96 -10.92 2.97
C ARG A 268 -16.24 -11.25 3.72
N ALA A 269 -16.25 -10.97 5.02
CA ALA A 269 -17.39 -11.19 5.88
C ALA A 269 -17.71 -9.94 6.71
N ALA A 270 -18.98 -9.59 6.78
CA ALA A 270 -19.52 -8.58 7.68
C ALA A 270 -20.38 -9.24 8.76
N ASP A 271 -20.81 -8.45 9.75
CA ASP A 271 -21.70 -8.90 10.82
C ASP A 271 -21.22 -10.22 11.46
N LEU A 272 -20.02 -10.19 12.09
CA LEU A 272 -19.48 -11.33 12.86
C LEU A 272 -20.31 -11.65 14.13
N SER A 273 -21.53 -11.10 14.23
CA SER A 273 -22.45 -11.33 15.33
C SER A 273 -23.32 -12.55 15.02
N GLY A 274 -23.27 -13.55 15.91
CA GLY A 274 -23.87 -14.86 15.69
C GLY A 274 -23.12 -15.94 16.45
N SER A 275 -23.56 -17.19 16.29
CA SER A 275 -22.81 -18.34 16.81
C SER A 275 -21.55 -18.61 15.97
N GLU A 276 -20.75 -19.57 16.40
CA GLU A 276 -19.45 -19.93 15.79
C GLU A 276 -19.55 -20.17 14.27
N TRP A 277 -18.55 -19.69 13.52
CA TRP A 277 -18.41 -19.86 12.07
C TRP A 277 -16.94 -20.08 11.74
N GLY A 278 -16.59 -20.47 10.52
CA GLY A 278 -15.17 -20.75 10.24
C GLY A 278 -14.88 -21.35 8.89
N MET A 279 -13.69 -21.94 8.81
CA MET A 279 -13.08 -22.49 7.61
C MET A 279 -12.74 -23.97 7.83
N VAL A 280 -12.87 -24.77 6.78
CA VAL A 280 -12.49 -26.18 6.78
C VAL A 280 -11.50 -26.45 5.67
N LEU A 281 -10.41 -27.11 6.02
CA LEU A 281 -9.43 -27.66 5.09
C LEU A 281 -9.44 -29.17 5.26
N LYS A 282 -9.75 -29.93 4.21
CA LYS A 282 -9.60 -31.39 4.25
C LYS A 282 -8.41 -31.80 3.39
N GLY A 283 -7.62 -32.73 3.91
CA GLY A 283 -6.52 -33.40 3.25
C GLY A 283 -6.25 -34.71 3.99
N LYS A 284 -4.99 -35.13 4.10
CA LYS A 284 -4.59 -36.22 5.03
C LYS A 284 -5.02 -35.97 6.49
N LYS A 285 -5.16 -34.70 6.86
CA LYS A 285 -5.71 -34.23 8.13
C LYS A 285 -6.81 -33.21 7.83
N THR A 286 -7.89 -33.24 8.60
CA THR A 286 -8.96 -32.24 8.52
C THR A 286 -8.71 -31.15 9.55
N PHE A 287 -8.49 -29.93 9.07
CA PHE A 287 -8.42 -28.74 9.91
C PHE A 287 -9.77 -28.04 9.92
N VAL A 288 -10.24 -27.73 11.11
CA VAL A 288 -11.42 -26.88 11.32
C VAL A 288 -10.95 -25.65 12.09
N ILE A 289 -10.97 -24.51 11.41
CA ILE A 289 -10.62 -23.21 12.00
C ILE A 289 -11.93 -22.52 12.31
N SER A 290 -12.29 -22.42 13.57
CA SER A 290 -13.49 -21.71 14.01
C SER A 290 -13.17 -20.32 14.53
N LEU A 291 -14.13 -19.43 14.35
CA LEU A 291 -14.12 -18.02 14.67
C LEU A 291 -15.44 -17.69 15.35
N LYS A 292 -15.36 -17.07 16.52
CA LYS A 292 -16.53 -16.67 17.31
C LYS A 292 -16.28 -15.30 17.90
N LYS A 293 -17.20 -14.37 17.67
CA LYS A 293 -17.23 -13.13 18.45
C LYS A 293 -17.67 -13.46 19.87
N VAL A 294 -16.90 -13.00 20.84
CA VAL A 294 -17.24 -13.08 22.27
C VAL A 294 -17.45 -11.65 22.75
N ASP A 295 -18.61 -11.39 23.34
CA ASP A 295 -19.04 -10.06 23.81
C ASP A 295 -19.71 -10.20 25.18
N ASP A 296 -18.87 -10.37 26.19
CA ASP A 296 -19.31 -10.63 27.57
C ASP A 296 -19.48 -9.34 28.37
N ARG A 297 -19.91 -8.25 27.72
CA ARG A 297 -20.13 -6.95 28.39
C ARG A 297 -21.22 -6.98 29.47
N PHE A 298 -21.99 -8.06 29.53
CA PHE A 298 -23.02 -8.31 30.53
C PHE A 298 -22.59 -9.34 31.60
N ASP A 299 -21.37 -9.88 31.55
CA ASP A 299 -20.79 -10.77 32.56
C ASP A 299 -19.95 -9.97 33.57
N GLU A 300 -19.82 -10.46 34.80
CA GLU A 300 -19.07 -9.86 35.92
C GLU A 300 -17.57 -9.70 35.61
N THR A 301 -17.07 -10.34 34.55
CA THR A 301 -15.68 -10.28 34.09
C THR A 301 -15.34 -9.07 33.19
N TYR A 302 -16.32 -8.28 32.74
CA TYR A 302 -16.12 -7.02 31.98
C TYR A 302 -15.06 -7.09 30.85
N THR A 303 -15.01 -8.19 30.10
CA THR A 303 -14.00 -8.34 29.03
C THR A 303 -14.41 -7.57 27.78
N SER A 304 -13.43 -6.92 27.13
CA SER A 304 -13.66 -6.26 25.84
C SER A 304 -14.09 -7.28 24.78
N PRO A 305 -15.01 -6.90 23.87
CA PRO A 305 -15.39 -7.76 22.76
C PRO A 305 -14.16 -8.16 21.95
N HIS A 306 -14.09 -9.43 21.59
CA HIS A 306 -12.96 -9.97 20.84
C HIS A 306 -13.41 -11.07 19.90
N LEU A 307 -12.60 -11.32 18.88
CA LEU A 307 -12.74 -12.50 18.03
C LEU A 307 -11.92 -13.63 18.64
N GLU A 308 -12.56 -14.72 19.03
CA GLU A 308 -11.91 -15.94 19.48
C GLU A 308 -11.78 -16.90 18.30
N MET A 309 -10.57 -17.39 18.07
CA MET A 309 -10.27 -18.38 17.04
C MET A 309 -9.82 -19.68 17.68
N THR A 310 -10.35 -20.81 17.19
CA THR A 310 -9.92 -22.15 17.59
C THR A 310 -9.53 -22.95 16.36
N VAL A 311 -8.36 -23.60 16.38
CA VAL A 311 -7.91 -24.51 15.32
C VAL A 311 -8.00 -25.93 15.86
N LYS A 312 -8.77 -26.78 15.19
CA LYS A 312 -8.90 -28.20 15.49
C LYS A 312 -8.33 -29.07 14.37
N ILE A 313 -7.73 -30.19 14.74
CA ILE A 313 -7.37 -31.27 13.82
C ILE A 313 -8.19 -32.49 14.22
N GLY A 314 -9.17 -32.86 13.41
CA GLY A 314 -10.23 -33.79 13.86
C GLY A 314 -10.95 -33.22 15.09
N ASP A 315 -10.99 -33.99 16.17
CA ASP A 315 -11.62 -33.59 17.44
C ASP A 315 -10.67 -32.90 18.43
N ILE A 316 -9.38 -32.82 18.11
CA ILE A 316 -8.36 -32.28 19.01
C ILE A 316 -8.22 -30.77 18.77
N VAL A 317 -8.35 -29.98 19.84
CA VAL A 317 -8.04 -28.53 19.82
C VAL A 317 -6.53 -28.35 19.87
N CYS A 318 -5.96 -27.80 18.80
CA CYS A 318 -4.52 -27.58 18.68
C CYS A 318 -4.12 -26.15 19.06
N GLU A 319 -4.97 -25.17 18.77
CA GLU A 319 -4.67 -23.77 19.05
C GLU A 319 -5.95 -23.00 19.41
N LYS A 320 -5.83 -22.06 20.34
CA LYS A 320 -6.90 -21.12 20.68
C LYS A 320 -6.30 -19.72 20.91
N LYS A 321 -6.80 -18.72 20.19
CA LYS A 321 -6.31 -17.32 20.22
C LYS A 321 -7.45 -16.32 20.32
N ARG A 322 -7.18 -15.17 20.92
CA ARG A 322 -8.14 -14.06 21.08
C ARG A 322 -7.59 -12.80 20.46
N PHE A 323 -8.40 -12.14 19.63
CA PHE A 323 -8.06 -10.92 18.91
C PHE A 323 -8.94 -9.77 19.38
N PHE A 324 -8.34 -8.82 20.10
CA PHE A 324 -9.02 -7.65 20.68
C PHE A 324 -8.96 -6.41 19.78
N SER A 325 -8.18 -6.45 18.71
CA SER A 325 -7.99 -5.36 17.74
C SER A 325 -7.93 -5.92 16.33
N ASP A 326 -7.87 -5.04 15.33
CA ASP A 326 -7.68 -5.36 13.91
C ASP A 326 -8.91 -5.94 13.19
N PHE A 327 -10.00 -6.21 13.91
CA PHE A 327 -11.29 -6.64 13.38
C PHE A 327 -12.39 -5.65 13.76
N ASP A 328 -13.37 -5.48 12.88
CA ASP A 328 -14.63 -4.82 13.19
C ASP A 328 -15.64 -5.85 13.75
N LEU A 329 -16.02 -5.70 15.02
CA LEU A 329 -16.88 -6.66 15.73
C LEU A 329 -18.35 -6.20 15.82
N TYR A 330 -18.70 -5.08 15.18
CA TYR A 330 -19.97 -4.38 15.41
C TYR A 330 -20.86 -4.28 14.17
N GLY A 331 -20.40 -4.80 13.04
CA GLY A 331 -21.15 -4.81 11.79
C GLY A 331 -20.33 -4.43 10.56
N GLY A 332 -19.07 -4.03 10.73
CA GLY A 332 -18.20 -3.72 9.60
C GLY A 332 -17.62 -4.93 8.87
N GLU A 333 -17.05 -4.67 7.70
CA GLU A 333 -16.41 -5.67 6.86
C GLU A 333 -15.06 -6.12 7.43
N ASN A 334 -14.82 -7.42 7.38
CA ASN A 334 -13.54 -8.04 7.71
C ASN A 334 -13.12 -8.92 6.55
N ALA A 335 -11.84 -8.84 6.16
CA ALA A 335 -11.26 -9.66 5.11
C ALA A 335 -10.46 -10.80 5.70
N PHE A 336 -10.56 -11.97 5.11
CA PHE A 336 -9.86 -13.19 5.51
C PHE A 336 -9.19 -13.83 4.30
N MET A 337 -8.00 -14.37 4.52
CA MET A 337 -7.18 -15.01 3.49
C MET A 337 -6.46 -16.20 4.09
N ILE A 338 -6.56 -17.34 3.44
CA ILE A 338 -5.71 -18.49 3.74
C ILE A 338 -4.87 -18.84 2.53
N ASN A 339 -3.56 -18.88 2.74
CA ASN A 339 -2.60 -19.38 1.77
C ASN A 339 -2.24 -20.81 2.13
N ILE A 340 -2.17 -21.68 1.14
CA ILE A 340 -1.80 -23.09 1.29
C ILE A 340 -0.74 -23.39 0.25
N ASP A 341 0.33 -24.03 0.70
CA ASP A 341 1.40 -24.52 -0.16
C ASP A 341 1.95 -25.85 0.39
N SER A 342 2.96 -26.40 -0.28
CA SER A 342 3.61 -27.64 0.15
C SER A 342 4.26 -27.59 1.54
N SER A 343 4.47 -26.40 2.10
CA SER A 343 5.04 -26.17 3.43
C SER A 343 3.99 -26.03 4.53
N GLY A 344 2.70 -25.92 4.17
CA GLY A 344 1.60 -25.84 5.13
C GLY A 344 0.52 -24.81 4.74
N TRP A 345 -0.11 -24.21 5.75
CA TRP A 345 -1.10 -23.16 5.54
C TRP A 345 -0.90 -21.96 6.47
N LYS A 346 -1.27 -20.77 5.99
CA LYS A 346 -1.18 -19.52 6.74
C LYS A 346 -2.48 -18.75 6.63
N LEU A 347 -3.16 -18.57 7.75
CA LEU A 347 -4.38 -17.79 7.87
C LEU A 347 -4.08 -16.35 8.27
N ARG A 348 -4.69 -15.42 7.55
CA ARG A 348 -4.64 -13.99 7.82
C ARG A 348 -6.04 -13.41 7.83
N GLY A 349 -6.26 -12.39 8.66
CA GLY A 349 -7.52 -11.66 8.71
C GLY A 349 -7.37 -10.24 9.24
N GLY A 350 -8.34 -9.38 8.94
CA GLY A 350 -8.47 -8.04 9.51
C GLY A 350 -9.43 -7.14 8.75
N ASN A 351 -9.77 -5.98 9.31
CA ASN A 351 -10.71 -5.02 8.73
C ASN A 351 -10.06 -3.99 7.78
N ARG A 352 -8.80 -3.65 8.02
CA ARG A 352 -8.03 -2.69 7.19
C ARG A 352 -6.78 -3.32 6.59
N ASN A 353 -6.11 -4.18 7.36
CA ASN A 353 -4.87 -4.85 7.00
C ASN A 353 -4.94 -6.33 7.39
N TYR A 354 -4.36 -7.21 6.56
CA TYR A 354 -4.22 -8.62 6.91
C TYR A 354 -3.19 -8.82 8.02
N LYS A 355 -3.64 -9.32 9.18
CA LYS A 355 -2.77 -9.81 10.26
C LYS A 355 -2.74 -11.32 10.22
N THR A 356 -1.55 -11.91 10.47
CA THR A 356 -1.45 -13.36 10.61
C THR A 356 -2.18 -13.79 11.87
N MET A 357 -3.17 -14.67 11.72
CA MET A 357 -3.97 -15.19 12.83
C MET A 357 -3.38 -16.51 13.33
N SER A 358 -3.13 -17.44 12.40
CA SER A 358 -2.52 -18.75 12.66
C SER A 358 -1.76 -19.22 11.43
N GLU A 359 -0.80 -20.11 11.65
CA GLU A 359 -0.10 -20.83 10.62
C GLU A 359 0.20 -22.24 11.09
N PHE A 360 0.20 -23.16 10.15
CA PHE A 360 0.59 -24.55 10.36
C PHE A 360 1.64 -24.89 9.33
N LEU A 361 2.77 -25.44 9.79
CA LEU A 361 3.88 -25.83 8.93
C LEU A 361 4.04 -27.35 8.96
N SER A 362 4.05 -27.97 7.79
CA SER A 362 4.28 -29.40 7.60
C SER A 362 4.77 -29.63 6.18
N GLU A 363 5.92 -30.29 6.02
CA GLU A 363 6.41 -30.68 4.70
C GLU A 363 5.44 -31.65 4.03
N GLY A 364 5.18 -31.43 2.74
CA GLY A 364 4.26 -32.24 1.94
C GLY A 364 2.80 -32.07 2.35
N PHE A 365 2.44 -30.89 2.87
CA PHE A 365 1.04 -30.56 3.16
C PHE A 365 0.26 -30.40 1.85
N GLU A 366 -0.87 -31.09 1.76
CA GLU A 366 -1.81 -30.98 0.65
C GLU A 366 -3.23 -30.94 1.22
N ALA A 367 -4.05 -30.04 0.68
CA ALA A 367 -5.47 -29.96 0.93
C ALA A 367 -6.21 -30.44 -0.32
N ASP A 368 -7.08 -31.43 -0.15
CA ASP A 368 -7.98 -31.94 -1.19
C ASP A 368 -9.18 -31.03 -1.40
N SER A 369 -9.59 -30.31 -0.35
CA SER A 369 -10.79 -29.47 -0.40
C SER A 369 -10.76 -28.37 0.65
N ILE A 370 -11.43 -27.27 0.33
CA ILE A 370 -11.49 -26.06 1.16
C ILE A 370 -12.90 -25.48 1.16
N GLY A 371 -13.33 -24.94 2.30
CA GLY A 371 -14.68 -24.42 2.44
C GLY A 371 -14.94 -23.71 3.75
N TYR A 372 -16.20 -23.41 4.00
CA TYR A 372 -16.65 -22.80 5.26
C TYR A 372 -17.42 -23.78 6.15
N ALA A 373 -17.48 -23.45 7.43
CA ALA A 373 -18.30 -24.12 8.44
C ALA A 373 -19.15 -23.10 9.19
N LEU A 374 -20.43 -23.44 9.42
CA LEU A 374 -21.36 -22.64 10.20
C LEU A 374 -21.99 -23.52 11.28
N TRP A 375 -21.75 -23.18 12.54
CA TRP A 375 -22.36 -23.90 13.66
C TRP A 375 -23.84 -23.53 13.80
N PRO A 376 -24.63 -24.31 14.54
CA PRO A 376 -26.03 -23.98 14.82
C PRO A 376 -26.19 -22.56 15.36
N GLY A 377 -27.08 -21.78 14.74
CA GLY A 377 -27.27 -20.35 15.07
C GLY A 377 -26.16 -19.42 14.56
N GLY A 378 -25.25 -19.93 13.74
CA GLY A 378 -24.22 -19.16 13.05
C GLY A 378 -24.82 -18.38 11.88
N LYS A 379 -24.36 -17.15 11.72
CA LYS A 379 -24.73 -16.25 10.65
C LYS A 379 -23.45 -15.66 10.08
N LEU A 380 -23.32 -15.68 8.76
CA LEU A 380 -22.20 -15.05 8.07
C LEU A 380 -22.74 -14.29 6.87
N ASP A 381 -22.51 -12.99 6.87
CA ASP A 381 -22.79 -12.14 5.72
C ASP A 381 -21.54 -12.09 4.85
N VAL A 382 -21.57 -12.74 3.69
CA VAL A 382 -20.42 -12.93 2.81
C VAL A 382 -20.58 -12.08 1.57
N ASP A 383 -19.62 -11.18 1.36
CA ASP A 383 -19.63 -10.30 0.19
C ASP A 383 -19.05 -11.01 -1.05
N HIS A 384 -17.91 -11.68 -0.94
CA HIS A 384 -17.41 -12.58 -1.98
C HIS A 384 -16.42 -13.61 -1.44
N ILE A 385 -16.23 -14.66 -2.22
CA ILE A 385 -15.25 -15.72 -2.01
C ILE A 385 -14.44 -15.87 -3.31
N CYS A 386 -13.12 -15.81 -3.22
CA CYS A 386 -12.20 -15.98 -4.35
C CYS A 386 -11.21 -17.12 -4.05
N LEU A 387 -11.04 -18.02 -5.01
CA LEU A 387 -10.05 -19.09 -4.96
C LEU A 387 -9.03 -18.87 -6.09
N GLU A 388 -7.82 -18.47 -5.72
CA GLU A 388 -6.70 -18.25 -6.63
C GLU A 388 -5.75 -19.44 -6.52
N THR A 389 -5.41 -20.05 -7.65
CA THR A 389 -4.24 -20.93 -7.73
C THR A 389 -3.06 -20.12 -8.23
N ALA A 390 -1.90 -20.26 -7.59
CA ALA A 390 -0.66 -19.85 -8.21
C ALA A 390 -0.45 -20.76 -9.42
N GLY A 391 -0.84 -20.25 -10.58
CA GLY A 391 -0.46 -20.86 -11.84
C GLY A 391 1.06 -20.99 -11.86
N VAL A 392 1.51 -22.17 -12.27
CA VAL A 392 2.60 -22.27 -13.25
C VAL A 392 2.47 -21.05 -14.15
N SER A 393 3.54 -20.27 -14.28
CA SER A 393 3.64 -19.15 -15.21
C SER A 393 2.97 -19.55 -16.52
N SER A 394 1.76 -19.06 -16.76
CA SER A 394 1.08 -19.26 -18.03
C SER A 394 1.71 -18.29 -19.01
N GLY A 395 2.91 -18.63 -19.48
CA GLY A 395 3.15 -18.49 -20.91
C GLY A 395 2.01 -19.26 -21.56
N GLY A 396 1.06 -18.54 -22.15
CA GLY A 396 -0.18 -19.12 -22.64
C GLY A 396 0.13 -20.33 -23.51
N PHE A 397 -0.35 -21.51 -23.11
CA PHE A 397 -0.49 -22.59 -24.07
C PHE A 397 -1.57 -22.13 -25.06
N PRO A 398 -1.30 -22.15 -26.36
CA PRO A 398 -2.28 -21.74 -27.36
C PRO A 398 -3.53 -22.62 -27.24
N HIS A 399 -4.70 -22.02 -27.47
CA HIS A 399 -5.99 -22.72 -27.41
C HIS A 399 -6.06 -23.87 -28.44
N PHE A 400 -5.25 -23.77 -29.49
CA PHE A 400 -4.94 -24.81 -30.47
C PHE A 400 -3.47 -25.22 -30.35
N GLY A 401 -3.13 -26.48 -30.63
CA GLY A 401 -1.75 -26.98 -30.50
C GLY A 401 -0.72 -26.23 -31.36
N ASN A 402 -1.16 -25.66 -32.49
CA ASN A 402 -0.39 -24.73 -33.32
C ASN A 402 -1.35 -23.80 -34.12
N THR A 403 -0.78 -22.81 -34.82
CA THR A 403 -1.56 -21.85 -35.62
C THR A 403 -2.10 -22.44 -36.93
N GLU A 404 -1.49 -23.52 -37.45
CA GLU A 404 -1.94 -24.21 -38.67
C GLU A 404 -3.27 -24.94 -38.46
N ASP A 405 -3.44 -25.59 -37.31
CA ASP A 405 -4.66 -26.28 -36.91
C ASP A 405 -5.83 -25.29 -36.76
N LEU A 406 -5.55 -24.11 -36.20
CA LEU A 406 -6.52 -23.01 -36.12
C LEU A 406 -6.95 -22.54 -37.51
N MET A 407 -5.99 -22.34 -38.43
CA MET A 407 -6.30 -21.91 -39.80
C MET A 407 -7.13 -22.97 -40.54
N ALA A 408 -6.75 -24.24 -40.43
CA ALA A 408 -7.47 -25.36 -41.04
C ALA A 408 -8.89 -25.53 -40.47
N TYR A 409 -9.09 -25.22 -39.19
CA TYR A 409 -10.41 -25.16 -38.57
C TYR A 409 -11.25 -24.03 -39.16
N LEU A 410 -10.70 -22.81 -39.21
CA LEU A 410 -11.41 -21.62 -39.70
C LEU A 410 -11.79 -21.73 -41.18
N GLU A 411 -10.97 -22.36 -42.02
CA GLU A 411 -11.27 -22.61 -43.44
C GLU A 411 -12.49 -23.53 -43.65
N ARG A 412 -12.78 -24.41 -42.68
CA ARG A 412 -13.89 -25.35 -42.73
C ARG A 412 -15.15 -24.81 -42.06
N SER A 413 -15.05 -23.71 -41.33
CA SER A 413 -16.20 -23.14 -40.64
C SER A 413 -17.19 -22.52 -41.62
N SER A 414 -18.47 -22.81 -41.41
CA SER A 414 -19.59 -22.15 -42.08
C SER A 414 -20.21 -21.03 -41.24
N ASP A 415 -19.65 -20.74 -40.07
CA ASP A 415 -20.18 -19.72 -39.16
C ASP A 415 -19.76 -18.31 -39.63
N SER A 416 -20.73 -17.40 -39.68
CA SER A 416 -20.54 -16.06 -40.21
C SER A 416 -19.68 -15.16 -39.30
N MET A 417 -19.46 -15.52 -38.04
CA MET A 417 -18.58 -14.80 -37.11
C MET A 417 -17.17 -15.37 -37.05
N GLU A 418 -17.01 -16.66 -37.32
CA GLU A 418 -15.71 -17.31 -37.30
C GLU A 418 -14.81 -16.84 -38.45
N GLY A 419 -13.52 -16.69 -38.17
CA GLY A 419 -12.52 -16.27 -39.15
C GLY A 419 -11.48 -15.32 -38.57
N ILE A 420 -10.67 -14.74 -39.45
CA ILE A 420 -9.64 -13.77 -39.07
C ILE A 420 -10.21 -12.36 -39.20
N TRP A 421 -9.94 -11.55 -38.18
CA TRP A 421 -10.41 -10.20 -38.03
C TRP A 421 -9.22 -9.27 -37.82
N GLY A 422 -9.16 -8.20 -38.59
CA GLY A 422 -8.14 -7.15 -38.48
C GLY A 422 -8.80 -5.83 -38.11
N VAL A 423 -8.01 -4.90 -37.55
CA VAL A 423 -8.50 -3.56 -37.26
C VAL A 423 -8.91 -2.88 -38.55
N PHE A 424 -10.16 -2.40 -38.60
CA PHE A 424 -10.66 -1.59 -39.70
C PHE A 424 -10.42 -0.12 -39.42
N ASP A 425 -10.90 0.35 -38.26
CA ASP A 425 -10.63 1.67 -37.74
C ASP A 425 -10.84 1.70 -36.22
N LEU A 426 -10.52 2.85 -35.64
CA LEU A 426 -10.51 3.07 -34.21
C LEU A 426 -10.92 4.52 -33.91
N MET A 427 -11.72 4.71 -32.87
CA MET A 427 -12.03 6.02 -32.30
C MET A 427 -11.57 6.01 -30.85
N LEU A 428 -10.50 6.77 -30.55
CA LEU A 428 -9.97 6.95 -29.19
C LEU A 428 -10.05 8.42 -28.79
N GLU A 429 -10.15 8.67 -27.49
CA GLU A 429 -9.79 9.96 -26.94
C GLU A 429 -8.26 10.05 -26.83
N ASP A 430 -7.66 10.80 -27.75
CA ASP A 430 -6.20 10.89 -28.00
C ASP A 430 -5.36 11.27 -26.75
N ASP A 431 -5.97 11.96 -25.79
CA ASP A 431 -5.29 12.46 -24.59
C ASP A 431 -5.17 11.41 -23.47
N ARG A 432 -5.90 10.29 -23.56
CA ARG A 432 -6.01 9.31 -22.46
C ARG A 432 -5.75 7.87 -22.90
N LEU A 433 -6.10 7.54 -24.14
CA LEU A 433 -6.04 6.16 -24.63
C LEU A 433 -4.99 6.04 -25.74
N ARG A 434 -4.26 4.94 -25.71
CA ARG A 434 -3.26 4.62 -26.72
C ARG A 434 -3.40 3.17 -27.13
N MET A 435 -3.47 2.94 -28.44
CA MET A 435 -3.60 1.60 -29.02
C MET A 435 -2.54 0.62 -28.48
N GLY A 436 -2.96 -0.62 -28.23
CA GLY A 436 -2.06 -1.71 -27.88
C GLY A 436 -1.28 -2.27 -29.06
N GLY A 437 -1.80 -2.08 -30.27
CA GLY A 437 -1.23 -2.53 -31.55
C GLY A 437 -2.32 -2.69 -32.60
N ASP A 438 -1.92 -2.88 -33.86
CA ASP A 438 -2.81 -3.18 -34.99
C ASP A 438 -3.16 -4.67 -35.00
N TYR A 439 -4.09 -5.06 -34.14
CA TYR A 439 -4.35 -6.46 -33.84
C TYR A 439 -4.94 -7.23 -35.03
N LEU A 440 -4.33 -8.37 -35.32
CA LEU A 440 -4.94 -9.47 -36.06
C LEU A 440 -5.45 -10.49 -35.05
N LEU A 441 -6.73 -10.85 -35.14
CA LEU A 441 -7.44 -11.71 -34.19
C LEU A 441 -8.16 -12.82 -34.94
N ALA A 442 -8.27 -14.01 -34.33
CA ALA A 442 -9.13 -15.08 -34.82
C ALA A 442 -10.34 -15.23 -33.90
N LEU A 443 -11.53 -15.33 -34.48
CA LEU A 443 -12.76 -15.62 -33.76
C LEU A 443 -13.13 -17.08 -34.00
N VAL A 444 -13.30 -17.83 -32.91
CA VAL A 444 -13.62 -19.25 -32.88
C VAL A 444 -14.85 -19.46 -32.01
N LYS A 445 -15.80 -20.26 -32.44
CA LYS A 445 -17.05 -20.51 -31.75
C LYS A 445 -16.80 -21.29 -30.46
N SER A 446 -17.45 -20.85 -29.38
CA SER A 446 -17.40 -21.50 -28.08
C SER A 446 -18.81 -21.70 -27.53
N ASP A 447 -18.94 -22.45 -26.44
CA ASP A 447 -20.24 -22.80 -25.85
C ASP A 447 -21.08 -21.58 -25.44
N THR A 448 -20.42 -20.47 -25.11
CA THR A 448 -21.04 -19.24 -24.63
C THR A 448 -21.03 -18.10 -25.67
N GLY A 449 -20.50 -18.34 -26.86
CA GLY A 449 -20.38 -17.36 -27.94
C GLY A 449 -19.14 -17.60 -28.79
N TYR A 450 -18.11 -16.76 -28.64
CA TYR A 450 -16.86 -16.89 -29.40
C TYR A 450 -15.63 -16.56 -28.55
N ASP A 451 -14.57 -17.35 -28.71
CA ASP A 451 -13.24 -17.05 -28.20
C ASP A 451 -12.48 -16.17 -29.22
N ILE A 452 -11.80 -15.14 -28.70
CA ILE A 452 -10.95 -14.22 -29.45
C ILE A 452 -9.51 -14.65 -29.22
N LEU A 453 -8.83 -15.09 -30.26
CA LEU A 453 -7.43 -15.52 -30.21
C LEU A 453 -6.53 -14.47 -30.85
N TYR A 454 -5.39 -14.18 -30.22
CA TYR A 454 -4.39 -13.27 -30.78
C TYR A 454 -3.66 -13.94 -31.95
N MET A 455 -3.50 -13.25 -33.08
CA MET A 455 -2.75 -13.75 -34.24
C MET A 455 -1.51 -12.89 -34.54
N GLY A 456 -1.54 -11.60 -34.23
CA GLY A 456 -0.42 -10.72 -34.50
C GLY A 456 -0.70 -9.24 -34.25
N GLY A 457 0.33 -8.41 -34.44
CA GLY A 457 0.19 -6.95 -34.52
C GLY A 457 0.24 -6.17 -33.20
N ALA A 458 0.58 -6.81 -32.07
CA ALA A 458 0.84 -6.09 -30.83
C ALA A 458 2.07 -5.17 -30.94
N VAL A 459 1.92 -3.91 -30.56
CA VAL A 459 3.01 -2.90 -30.52
C VAL A 459 3.51 -2.71 -29.10
N LYS A 460 2.62 -2.82 -28.11
CA LYS A 460 2.97 -2.75 -26.69
C LYS A 460 3.24 -4.14 -26.14
N ASN A 461 4.42 -4.32 -25.54
CA ASN A 461 4.88 -5.59 -24.95
C ASN A 461 4.72 -6.79 -25.91
N PRO A 462 5.27 -6.72 -27.14
CA PRO A 462 5.06 -7.77 -28.15
C PRO A 462 5.56 -9.15 -27.70
N SER A 463 6.57 -9.21 -26.83
CA SER A 463 7.10 -10.47 -26.26
C SER A 463 6.11 -11.19 -25.33
N SER A 464 5.06 -10.53 -24.88
CA SER A 464 4.01 -11.13 -24.05
C SER A 464 2.90 -11.79 -24.87
N TRP A 465 2.97 -11.73 -26.21
CA TRP A 465 1.94 -12.26 -27.09
C TRP A 465 2.51 -13.31 -28.05
N SER A 466 1.85 -14.46 -28.14
CA SER A 466 2.13 -15.50 -29.12
C SER A 466 0.85 -15.83 -29.90
N PRO A 467 0.93 -16.08 -31.22
CA PRO A 467 -0.24 -16.46 -32.01
C PRO A 467 -0.97 -17.68 -31.41
N GLY A 468 -2.30 -17.63 -31.36
CA GLY A 468 -3.16 -18.68 -30.80
C GLY A 468 -3.49 -18.56 -29.31
N ILE A 469 -2.94 -17.57 -28.58
CA ILE A 469 -3.32 -17.36 -27.18
C ILE A 469 -4.66 -16.63 -27.07
N LEU A 470 -5.41 -16.93 -26.02
CA LEU A 470 -6.68 -16.28 -25.73
C LEU A 470 -6.47 -14.79 -25.43
N LYS A 471 -7.10 -13.94 -26.24
CA LYS A 471 -7.13 -12.48 -26.12
C LYS A 471 -8.43 -11.97 -25.51
N GLY A 472 -9.50 -12.75 -25.56
CA GLY A 472 -10.77 -12.41 -24.95
C GLY A 472 -11.89 -13.35 -25.37
N ARG A 473 -13.12 -13.04 -24.97
CA ARG A 473 -14.33 -13.77 -25.36
C ARG A 473 -15.48 -12.82 -25.68
N LEU A 474 -16.27 -13.18 -26.67
CA LEU A 474 -17.60 -12.64 -26.93
C LEU A 474 -18.62 -13.58 -26.28
N VAL A 475 -19.22 -13.15 -25.18
CA VAL A 475 -20.28 -13.88 -24.49
C VAL A 475 -21.62 -13.41 -25.02
N ALA A 476 -22.42 -14.33 -25.54
CA ALA A 476 -23.73 -14.03 -26.14
C ALA A 476 -24.64 -13.32 -25.14
N SER A 477 -25.30 -12.24 -25.60
CA SER A 477 -26.40 -11.61 -24.87
C SER A 477 -27.75 -12.15 -25.35
N PRO A 478 -28.86 -11.83 -24.66
CA PRO A 478 -30.21 -12.17 -25.15
C PRO A 478 -30.59 -11.54 -26.50
N PHE A 479 -29.81 -10.58 -26.99
CA PHE A 479 -30.06 -9.89 -28.26
C PHE A 479 -29.10 -10.41 -29.34
N GLU A 480 -29.66 -10.75 -30.50
CA GLU A 480 -28.92 -11.25 -31.64
C GLU A 480 -27.85 -10.24 -32.10
N GLY A 481 -26.63 -10.72 -32.34
CA GLY A 481 -25.52 -9.88 -32.76
C GLY A 481 -24.94 -8.97 -31.67
N ILE A 482 -25.42 -9.04 -30.42
CA ILE A 482 -24.90 -8.26 -29.29
C ILE A 482 -24.24 -9.19 -28.27
N TYR A 483 -23.02 -8.84 -27.85
CA TYR A 483 -22.20 -9.64 -26.95
C TYR A 483 -21.65 -8.81 -25.80
N ASN A 484 -21.49 -9.45 -24.63
CA ASN A 484 -20.60 -8.96 -23.59
C ASN A 484 -19.17 -9.38 -23.93
N VAL A 485 -18.19 -8.51 -23.72
CA VAL A 485 -16.80 -8.83 -24.06
C VAL A 485 -15.97 -8.95 -22.79
N GLU A 486 -15.33 -10.11 -22.64
CA GLU A 486 -14.25 -10.34 -21.69
C GLU A 486 -12.93 -10.08 -22.42
N TRP A 487 -12.27 -8.95 -22.18
CA TRP A 487 -11.03 -8.62 -22.90
C TRP A 487 -9.79 -8.85 -22.04
N ILE A 488 -8.83 -9.63 -22.50
CA ILE A 488 -7.62 -9.96 -21.72
C ILE A 488 -6.51 -8.96 -22.04
N ASP A 489 -6.06 -8.26 -21.01
CA ASP A 489 -4.92 -7.35 -21.08
C ASP A 489 -3.57 -8.10 -21.07
N VAL A 490 -2.48 -7.34 -21.23
CA VAL A 490 -1.12 -7.91 -21.27
C VAL A 490 -0.67 -8.55 -19.96
N THR A 491 -1.34 -8.25 -18.85
CA THR A 491 -1.07 -8.84 -17.54
C THR A 491 -1.87 -10.13 -17.31
N GLY A 492 -2.68 -10.56 -18.30
CA GLY A 492 -3.54 -11.73 -18.20
C GLY A 492 -4.86 -11.46 -17.48
N LYS A 493 -5.19 -10.19 -17.25
CA LYS A 493 -6.40 -9.80 -16.52
C LYS A 493 -7.53 -9.45 -17.47
N THR A 494 -8.74 -9.90 -17.14
CA THR A 494 -9.95 -9.54 -17.87
C THR A 494 -10.40 -8.11 -17.56
N VAL A 495 -10.68 -7.35 -18.62
CA VAL A 495 -11.34 -6.05 -18.63
C VAL A 495 -12.80 -6.31 -18.96
N GLU A 496 -13.69 -5.93 -18.04
CA GLU A 496 -15.14 -6.08 -18.15
C GLU A 496 -15.81 -4.78 -18.58
N GLY A 497 -17.12 -4.85 -18.88
CA GLY A 497 -17.92 -3.68 -19.26
C GLY A 497 -17.85 -3.31 -20.74
N ILE A 498 -17.06 -4.02 -21.54
CA ILE A 498 -16.99 -3.85 -22.99
C ILE A 498 -18.19 -4.56 -23.63
N LYS A 499 -18.81 -3.90 -24.60
CA LYS A 499 -19.91 -4.46 -25.40
C LYS A 499 -19.45 -4.63 -26.83
N ALA A 500 -19.90 -5.70 -27.47
CA ALA A 500 -19.68 -5.90 -28.89
C ALA A 500 -21.00 -6.00 -29.65
N GLN A 501 -21.00 -5.44 -30.86
CA GLN A 501 -22.09 -5.56 -31.81
C GLN A 501 -21.53 -6.03 -33.16
N SER A 502 -22.10 -7.10 -33.70
CA SER A 502 -21.81 -7.59 -35.05
C SER A 502 -22.88 -7.10 -36.02
N ASP A 503 -22.45 -6.49 -37.12
CA ASP A 503 -23.32 -6.05 -38.21
C ASP A 503 -22.59 -6.20 -39.54
N ASN A 504 -23.16 -6.97 -40.48
CA ASN A 504 -22.72 -7.09 -41.88
C ASN A 504 -21.19 -7.26 -42.09
N GLY A 505 -20.56 -8.16 -41.33
CA GLY A 505 -19.13 -8.47 -41.45
C GLY A 505 -18.20 -7.49 -40.74
N LEU A 506 -18.76 -6.58 -39.95
CA LEU A 506 -18.05 -5.66 -39.07
C LEU A 506 -18.39 -5.97 -37.61
N LEU A 507 -17.37 -6.01 -36.77
CA LEU A 507 -17.50 -6.24 -35.33
C LEU A 507 -17.05 -4.98 -34.60
N ARG A 508 -17.99 -4.31 -33.96
CA ARG A 508 -17.76 -3.08 -33.21
C ARG A 508 -17.67 -3.39 -31.72
N LEU A 509 -16.54 -3.07 -31.10
CA LEU A 509 -16.34 -3.14 -29.66
C LEU A 509 -16.41 -1.73 -29.08
N VAL A 510 -17.29 -1.53 -28.10
CA VAL A 510 -17.47 -0.28 -27.38
C VAL A 510 -16.93 -0.46 -25.97
N PHE A 511 -15.90 0.33 -25.65
CA PHE A 511 -15.27 0.32 -24.33
C PHE A 511 -16.06 1.24 -23.37
N PRO A 512 -16.17 0.86 -22.08
CA PRO A 512 -17.00 1.58 -21.12
C PRO A 512 -16.48 2.98 -20.80
N ASP A 513 -15.17 3.22 -20.94
CA ASP A 513 -14.55 4.52 -20.71
C ASP A 513 -14.61 5.38 -21.98
N ASP A 514 -15.23 6.56 -21.85
CA ASP A 514 -15.22 7.66 -22.83
C ASP A 514 -15.74 7.30 -24.24
N SER A 515 -16.60 6.27 -24.37
CA SER A 515 -17.19 5.80 -25.64
C SER A 515 -16.16 5.44 -26.72
N SER A 516 -14.99 4.94 -26.34
CA SER A 516 -13.99 4.52 -27.32
C SER A 516 -14.43 3.29 -28.09
N GLU A 517 -14.13 3.27 -29.38
CA GLU A 517 -14.61 2.24 -30.30
C GLU A 517 -13.48 1.59 -31.08
N LEU A 518 -13.49 0.26 -31.12
CA LEU A 518 -12.65 -0.54 -32.00
C LEU A 518 -13.56 -1.26 -32.99
N ARG A 519 -13.37 -1.00 -34.28
CA ARG A 519 -14.08 -1.73 -35.33
C ARG A 519 -13.14 -2.69 -36.02
N LEU A 520 -13.52 -3.95 -36.03
CA LEU A 520 -12.82 -5.04 -36.68
C LEU A 520 -13.58 -5.44 -37.94
N ARG A 521 -12.85 -5.80 -38.99
CA ARG A 521 -13.43 -6.40 -40.20
C ARG A 521 -12.81 -7.77 -40.44
N LYS A 522 -13.55 -8.67 -41.07
CA LYS A 522 -12.96 -9.91 -41.57
C LYS A 522 -11.87 -9.61 -42.60
N VAL A 523 -10.74 -10.29 -42.46
CA VAL A 523 -9.65 -10.28 -43.42
C VAL A 523 -9.81 -11.51 -44.29
N THR A 524 -10.04 -11.31 -45.59
CA THR A 524 -10.04 -12.42 -46.55
C THR A 524 -8.61 -12.93 -46.67
N SER A 525 -8.41 -14.23 -46.50
CA SER A 525 -7.09 -14.87 -46.54
C SER A 525 -6.38 -14.61 -47.87
N SER A 526 -5.52 -13.61 -47.88
CA SER A 526 -4.41 -13.46 -48.81
C SER A 526 -3.24 -12.94 -47.99
N LEU A 527 -2.66 -13.86 -47.20
CA LEU A 527 -1.27 -13.74 -46.75
C LEU A 527 -0.38 -14.32 -47.83
#